data_AF-A0A2H5PHT5-F1
#
_entry.id   AF-A0A2H5PHT5-F1
#
_cell.length_a   1.000
_cell.length_b   1.000
_cell.length_c   1.000
_cell.angle_alpha   90.00
_cell.angle_beta   90.00
_cell.angle_gamma   90.00
#
_symmetry.space_group_name_H-M   'P 1'
#
loop_
_entity.id
_entity.type
_entity.pdbx_description
1 polymer ?
#
loop_
_entity_poly.entity_id
_entity_poly.type
_entity_poly.pdbx_seq_one_letter_code
_entity_poly.pdbx_strand_id
1 'polypeptide(L)'
;EVFIGVRRCSSLTGSFSNQILVRMDVKSALIAKDVKKHRPLTPIRVFRGLICLFVMLSTAFTMIIYCGFPSAIVLRLLSIHYSRKLASFFFGAWLALWPFLFEKINKTKVVFCGETVPAKERVLLIANHRTEVDWMYLWDFALRKGCHGYIKYILKSSLMKIPVFGWGFHIMEFISVERKWEIPKTPSGLLFSLKAPISLYDLTIGYKHRCPTFLDNVFGVDPSEVHIHVQRIPTVDMPTSEEKVTTWLMNKFQLKDKLLSDFYSQGHFPRQGTEAELSTAKCLVNFMAVIALTITTTYFTFFSSIWFKVYVFLSCTYLGFATYFNVRPKPVLGLVKAMFSRKLSQH
;
A
#
# COMPACT_ATOMS: atom_id res chain seq x y z
N GLU A 1 9.66 0.28 6.01
CA GLU A 1 9.44 -0.33 4.68
C GLU A 1 10.22 0.43 3.60
N VAL A 2 10.48 -0.08 2.39
CA VAL A 2 11.17 0.72 1.35
C VAL A 2 10.16 1.33 0.39
N PHE A 3 9.58 2.44 0.82
CA PHE A 3 9.64 3.66 0.03
C PHE A 3 11.10 4.09 -0.03
N ILE A 4 11.58 4.66 -1.15
CA ILE A 4 12.97 5.14 -1.24
C ILE A 4 13.17 6.11 -0.06
N GLY A 5 13.94 5.65 0.91
CA GLY A 5 14.15 6.22 2.23
C GLY A 5 15.60 5.95 2.55
N VAL A 6 16.49 6.80 2.04
CA VAL A 6 17.91 6.77 2.38
C VAL A 6 18.02 7.29 3.81
N ARG A 7 18.41 6.43 4.75
CA ARG A 7 18.60 6.83 6.15
C ARG A 7 19.83 7.73 6.26
N ARG A 8 19.70 8.78 7.07
CA ARG A 8 20.74 9.74 7.48
C ARG A 8 22.01 8.98 7.94
N CYS A 9 23.14 9.25 7.30
CA CYS A 9 24.44 8.73 7.74
C CYS A 9 24.81 9.46 9.05
N SER A 10 24.79 8.74 10.17
CA SER A 10 25.20 9.24 11.48
C SER A 10 26.72 9.11 11.62
N SER A 11 27.45 10.10 11.11
CA SER A 11 28.89 10.27 11.39
C SER A 11 29.32 11.73 11.15
N LEU A 12 28.68 12.67 11.85
CA LEU A 12 29.21 14.03 12.03
C LEU A 12 28.98 14.41 13.49
N THR A 13 29.95 14.02 14.32
CA THR A 13 30.11 14.45 15.70
C THR A 13 30.54 15.92 15.74
N GLY A 14 29.88 16.71 16.59
CA GLY A 14 30.40 17.99 17.09
C GLY A 14 29.66 19.24 16.62
N SER A 15 29.12 20.00 17.59
CA SER A 15 28.67 21.41 17.49
C SER A 15 27.21 21.74 17.09
N PHE A 16 26.46 20.85 16.41
CA PHE A 16 25.06 21.16 16.01
C PHE A 16 23.97 20.94 17.08
N SER A 17 24.33 20.58 18.32
CA SER A 17 23.37 20.09 19.32
C SER A 17 22.58 21.19 20.05
N ASN A 18 23.12 22.42 20.18
CA ASN A 18 22.48 23.45 20.99
C ASN A 18 21.43 24.30 20.25
N GLN A 19 21.52 24.44 18.92
CA GLN A 19 20.46 25.13 18.14
C GLN A 19 19.21 24.26 17.89
N ILE A 20 19.35 22.94 17.95
CA ILE A 20 18.24 21.99 17.76
C ILE A 20 17.37 21.93 19.02
N LEU A 21 17.97 22.05 20.22
CA LEU A 21 17.24 21.99 21.49
C LEU A 21 16.28 23.19 21.66
N VAL A 22 16.74 24.41 21.34
CA VAL A 22 15.90 25.63 21.43
C VAL A 22 14.75 25.62 20.43
N ARG A 23 14.93 24.98 19.27
CA ARG A 23 13.88 24.82 18.24
C ARG A 23 12.86 23.73 18.58
N MET A 24 13.17 22.83 19.52
CA MET A 24 12.20 21.87 20.08
C MET A 24 11.27 22.55 21.09
N ASP A 25 11.76 23.50 21.89
CA ASP A 25 10.95 24.20 22.90
C ASP A 25 9.92 25.18 22.30
N VAL A 26 10.24 25.81 21.18
CA VAL A 26 9.26 26.64 20.45
C VAL A 26 8.20 25.77 19.74
N LYS A 27 8.57 24.56 19.32
CA LYS A 27 7.64 23.59 18.73
C LYS A 27 6.65 23.07 19.77
N SER A 28 7.07 22.74 20.98
CA SER A 28 6.15 22.33 22.06
C SER A 28 5.17 23.44 22.44
N ALA A 29 5.60 24.70 22.45
CA ALA A 29 4.73 25.85 22.75
C ALA A 29 3.71 26.17 21.63
N LEU A 30 4.05 25.94 20.35
CA LEU A 30 3.13 26.12 19.23
C LEU A 30 2.20 24.91 19.03
N ILE A 31 2.69 23.69 19.29
CA ILE A 31 1.88 22.46 19.32
C ILE A 31 0.81 22.54 20.42
N ALA A 32 1.11 23.20 21.56
CA ALA A 32 0.18 23.36 22.67
C ALA A 32 -1.03 24.26 22.35
N LYS A 33 -0.94 25.16 21.35
CA LYS A 33 -2.04 26.08 21.01
C LYS A 33 -3.08 25.48 20.05
N ASP A 34 -2.79 24.36 19.38
CA ASP A 34 -3.70 23.73 18.39
C ASP A 34 -4.08 22.27 18.73
N VAL A 35 -4.11 21.94 20.04
CA VAL A 35 -4.36 20.60 20.60
C VAL A 35 -5.80 20.09 20.39
N LYS A 36 -6.73 20.88 19.83
CA LYS A 36 -8.14 20.50 19.76
C LYS A 36 -8.52 19.82 18.44
N LYS A 37 -8.16 18.54 18.30
CA LYS A 37 -9.00 17.53 17.58
C LYS A 37 -8.57 16.06 17.73
N HIS A 38 -7.78 15.69 18.74
CA HIS A 38 -7.65 14.28 19.10
C HIS A 38 -9.02 13.75 19.54
N ARG A 39 -9.50 12.69 18.89
CA ARG A 39 -10.81 12.12 19.24
C ARG A 39 -10.61 11.20 20.44
N PRO A 40 -11.34 11.39 21.55
CA PRO A 40 -11.16 10.54 22.72
C PRO A 40 -11.47 9.09 22.38
N LEU A 41 -10.66 8.17 22.91
CA LEU A 41 -10.93 6.73 22.83
C LEU A 41 -12.08 6.38 23.76
N THR A 42 -13.29 6.26 23.21
CA THR A 42 -14.48 5.87 23.97
C THR A 42 -14.70 4.36 23.89
N PRO A 43 -15.34 3.73 24.90
CA PRO A 43 -15.67 2.30 24.85
C PRO A 43 -16.46 1.89 23.59
N ILE A 44 -17.35 2.78 23.11
CA ILE A 44 -18.11 2.58 21.87
C ILE A 44 -17.18 2.49 20.65
N ARG A 45 -16.15 3.35 20.57
CA ARG A 45 -15.16 3.32 19.49
C ARG A 45 -14.30 2.06 19.54
N VAL A 46 -13.90 1.64 20.74
CA VAL A 46 -13.17 0.39 20.94
C VAL A 46 -14.01 -0.79 20.44
N PHE A 47 -15.24 -0.94 20.94
CA PHE A 47 -16.12 -2.03 20.55
C PHE A 47 -16.39 -2.05 19.04
N ARG A 48 -16.73 -0.89 18.46
CA ARG A 48 -16.92 -0.74 17.01
C ARG A 48 -15.67 -1.11 16.22
N GLY A 49 -14.49 -0.64 16.67
CA GLY A 49 -13.23 -0.93 16.00
C GLY A 49 -12.85 -2.41 16.09
N LEU A 50 -13.12 -3.08 17.22
CA LEU A 50 -12.93 -4.52 17.36
C LEU A 50 -13.84 -5.30 16.41
N ILE A 51 -15.12 -4.91 16.27
CA ILE A 51 -16.01 -5.50 15.27
C ILE A 51 -15.47 -5.28 13.86
N CYS A 52 -15.06 -4.06 13.51
CA CYS A 52 -14.51 -3.75 12.20
C CYS A 52 -13.24 -4.56 11.91
N LEU A 53 -12.35 -4.69 12.90
CA LEU A 53 -11.13 -5.48 12.79
C LEU A 53 -11.44 -6.96 12.58
N PHE A 54 -12.38 -7.52 13.34
CA PHE A 54 -12.83 -8.90 13.17
C PHE A 54 -13.42 -9.14 11.77
N VAL A 55 -14.27 -8.23 11.29
CA VAL A 55 -14.83 -8.29 9.94
C VAL A 55 -13.72 -8.21 8.88
N MET A 56 -12.77 -7.29 9.01
CA MET A 56 -11.66 -7.16 8.04
C MET A 56 -10.76 -8.41 8.02
N LEU A 57 -10.42 -8.97 9.18
CA LEU A 57 -9.57 -10.16 9.26
C LEU A 57 -10.27 -11.42 8.75
N SER A 58 -11.54 -11.62 9.12
CA SER A 58 -12.34 -12.76 8.64
C SER A 58 -12.57 -12.69 7.14
N THR A 59 -12.97 -11.53 6.61
CA THR A 59 -13.14 -11.33 5.16
C THR A 59 -11.80 -11.45 4.43
N ALA A 60 -10.68 -11.02 5.00
CA ALA A 60 -9.35 -11.17 4.38
C ALA A 60 -9.00 -12.64 4.17
N PHE A 61 -9.15 -13.45 5.21
CA PHE A 61 -8.88 -14.88 5.15
C PHE A 61 -9.74 -15.55 4.08
N THR A 62 -11.05 -15.29 4.12
CA THR A 62 -12.00 -15.86 3.17
C THR A 62 -11.73 -15.42 1.73
N MET A 63 -11.42 -14.14 1.50
CA MET A 63 -11.07 -13.62 0.18
C MET A 63 -9.78 -14.26 -0.34
N ILE A 64 -8.77 -14.46 0.50
CA ILE A 64 -7.53 -15.13 0.11
C ILE A 64 -7.80 -16.58 -0.31
N ILE A 65 -8.61 -17.32 0.46
CA ILE A 65 -8.83 -18.76 0.23
C ILE A 65 -9.83 -19.03 -0.91
N TYR A 66 -10.95 -18.32 -0.95
CA TYR A 66 -12.02 -18.62 -1.91
C TYR A 66 -11.91 -17.82 -3.22
N CYS A 67 -11.26 -16.66 -3.20
CA CYS A 67 -11.07 -15.85 -4.41
C CYS A 67 -9.61 -15.80 -4.85
N GLY A 68 -8.70 -15.59 -3.91
CA GLY A 68 -7.28 -15.44 -4.15
C GLY A 68 -6.61 -16.71 -4.65
N PHE A 69 -6.81 -17.84 -3.98
CA PHE A 69 -6.22 -19.11 -4.37
C PHE A 69 -6.68 -19.56 -5.78
N PRO A 70 -7.98 -19.60 -6.11
CA PRO A 70 -8.42 -19.97 -7.46
C PRO A 70 -7.92 -19.00 -8.54
N SER A 71 -7.96 -17.68 -8.27
CA SER A 71 -7.51 -16.69 -9.26
C SER A 71 -6.00 -16.71 -9.47
N ALA A 72 -5.20 -16.85 -8.41
CA ALA A 72 -3.75 -16.76 -8.46
C ALA A 72 -3.07 -18.07 -8.86
N ILE A 73 -3.71 -19.20 -8.61
CA ILE A 73 -3.11 -20.53 -8.80
C ILE A 73 -3.81 -21.27 -9.92
N VAL A 74 -5.08 -21.60 -9.76
CA VAL A 74 -5.84 -22.42 -10.72
C VAL A 74 -5.95 -21.72 -12.07
N LEU A 75 -6.47 -20.49 -12.08
CA LEU A 75 -6.64 -19.72 -13.31
C LEU A 75 -5.30 -19.33 -13.95
N ARG A 76 -4.23 -19.23 -13.14
CA ARG A 76 -2.89 -18.89 -13.64
C ARG A 76 -2.26 -20.01 -14.47
N LEU A 77 -2.61 -21.27 -14.20
CA LEU A 77 -2.21 -22.41 -15.05
C LEU A 77 -2.79 -22.28 -16.47
N LEU A 78 -3.94 -21.62 -16.61
CA LEU A 78 -4.59 -21.35 -17.89
C LEU A 78 -4.08 -20.05 -18.52
N SER A 79 -4.11 -18.95 -17.78
CA SER A 79 -3.68 -17.63 -18.26
C SER A 79 -3.27 -16.68 -17.13
N ILE A 80 -2.04 -16.15 -17.22
CA ILE A 80 -1.55 -15.10 -16.31
C ILE A 80 -2.40 -13.83 -16.42
N HIS A 81 -2.87 -13.48 -17.62
CA HIS A 81 -3.62 -12.24 -17.83
C HIS A 81 -4.95 -12.27 -17.07
N TYR A 82 -5.75 -13.33 -17.25
CA TYR A 82 -7.03 -13.47 -16.56
C TYR A 82 -6.85 -13.68 -15.05
N SER A 83 -5.82 -14.44 -14.65
CA SER A 83 -5.43 -14.58 -13.25
C SER A 83 -5.20 -13.22 -12.58
N ARG A 84 -4.36 -12.36 -13.15
CA ARG A 84 -4.08 -11.02 -12.63
C ARG A 84 -5.33 -10.14 -12.61
N LYS A 85 -6.14 -10.16 -13.68
CA LYS A 85 -7.37 -9.36 -13.76
C LYS A 85 -8.37 -9.76 -12.66
N LEU A 86 -8.58 -11.05 -12.46
CA LEU A 86 -9.51 -11.57 -11.47
C LEU A 86 -9.01 -11.36 -10.03
N ALA A 87 -7.72 -11.62 -9.79
CA ALA A 87 -7.09 -11.32 -8.51
C ALA A 87 -7.21 -9.81 -8.18
N SER A 88 -6.86 -8.93 -9.12
CA SER A 88 -7.01 -7.48 -8.94
C SER A 88 -8.47 -7.06 -8.67
N PHE A 89 -9.45 -7.68 -9.31
CA PHE A 89 -10.86 -7.41 -9.02
C PHE A 89 -11.24 -7.76 -7.57
N PHE A 90 -10.98 -8.99 -7.13
CA PHE A 90 -11.35 -9.45 -5.79
C PHE A 90 -10.55 -8.76 -4.68
N PHE A 91 -9.23 -8.66 -4.84
CA PHE A 91 -8.41 -7.94 -3.87
C PHE A 91 -8.74 -6.46 -3.87
N GLY A 92 -9.07 -5.86 -5.03
CA GLY A 92 -9.58 -4.50 -5.08
C GLY A 92 -10.84 -4.33 -4.23
N ALA A 93 -11.84 -5.18 -4.42
CA ALA A 93 -13.07 -5.16 -3.62
C ALA A 93 -12.79 -5.27 -2.11
N TRP A 94 -11.85 -6.13 -1.68
CA TRP A 94 -11.46 -6.22 -0.27
C TRP A 94 -10.68 -5.00 0.23
N LEU A 95 -9.73 -4.48 -0.55
CA LEU A 95 -8.94 -3.28 -0.21
C LEU A 95 -9.84 -2.05 -0.04
N ALA A 96 -10.93 -1.95 -0.82
CA ALA A 96 -11.89 -0.86 -0.72
C ALA A 96 -12.67 -0.82 0.62
N LEU A 97 -12.63 -1.89 1.44
CA LEU A 97 -13.18 -1.87 2.79
C LEU A 97 -12.43 -0.91 3.73
N TRP A 98 -11.14 -0.69 3.51
CA TRP A 98 -10.32 0.22 4.33
C TRP A 98 -10.66 1.70 4.09
N PRO A 99 -10.70 2.22 2.86
CA PRO A 99 -11.23 3.56 2.58
C PRO A 99 -12.64 3.78 3.11
N PHE A 100 -13.49 2.75 3.06
CA PHE A 100 -14.83 2.81 3.65
C PHE A 100 -14.77 2.96 5.18
N LEU A 101 -13.91 2.18 5.86
CA LEU A 101 -13.66 2.32 7.30
C LEU A 101 -13.16 3.72 7.64
N PHE A 102 -12.15 4.24 6.92
CA PHE A 102 -11.54 5.54 7.21
C PHE A 102 -12.50 6.70 6.96
N GLU A 103 -13.00 6.84 5.74
CA GLU A 103 -13.78 8.02 5.36
C GLU A 103 -15.22 7.96 5.84
N LYS A 104 -15.87 6.79 5.82
CA LYS A 104 -17.31 6.69 6.07
C LYS A 104 -17.66 6.30 7.51
N ILE A 105 -16.94 5.34 8.10
CA ILE A 105 -17.19 4.87 9.48
C ILE A 105 -16.45 5.76 10.49
N ASN A 106 -15.17 6.01 10.25
CA ASN A 106 -14.33 6.82 11.11
C ASN A 106 -14.45 8.30 10.83
N LYS A 107 -15.01 8.73 9.69
CA LYS A 107 -15.11 10.16 9.34
C LYS A 107 -13.75 10.85 9.27
N THR A 108 -12.71 10.13 8.85
CA THR A 108 -11.41 10.71 8.54
C THR A 108 -11.52 11.46 7.22
N LYS A 109 -11.15 12.73 7.20
CA LYS A 109 -11.17 13.55 5.98
C LYS A 109 -9.87 13.33 5.20
N VAL A 110 -9.96 12.86 3.96
CA VAL A 110 -8.80 12.68 3.08
C VAL A 110 -8.80 13.78 2.03
N VAL A 111 -7.73 14.58 2.00
CA VAL A 111 -7.59 15.75 1.12
C VAL A 111 -6.44 15.52 0.14
N PHE A 112 -6.75 15.56 -1.15
CA PHE A 112 -5.74 15.48 -2.21
C PHE A 112 -5.35 16.88 -2.67
N CYS A 113 -4.04 17.08 -2.86
CA CYS A 113 -3.46 18.38 -3.19
C CYS A 113 -2.44 18.25 -4.33
N GLY A 114 -2.16 19.34 -5.05
CA GLY A 114 -1.11 19.39 -6.07
C GLY A 114 -1.60 19.04 -7.47
N GLU A 115 -0.99 18.04 -8.10
CA GLU A 115 -1.28 17.60 -9.47
C GLU A 115 -2.19 16.36 -9.52
N THR A 116 -2.89 16.15 -10.65
CA THR A 116 -3.74 14.98 -10.84
C THR A 116 -2.97 13.84 -11.50
N VAL A 117 -3.18 12.61 -11.02
CA VAL A 117 -2.62 11.41 -11.67
C VAL A 117 -3.64 10.85 -12.65
N PRO A 118 -3.25 10.56 -13.91
CA PRO A 118 -4.14 9.95 -14.89
C PRO A 118 -4.50 8.51 -14.50
N ALA A 119 -5.77 8.14 -14.60
CA ALA A 119 -6.28 6.84 -14.15
C ALA A 119 -5.85 5.63 -15.00
N LYS A 120 -5.48 5.86 -16.27
CA LYS A 120 -5.21 4.79 -17.26
C LYS A 120 -3.73 4.58 -17.59
N GLU A 121 -2.84 5.31 -16.92
CA GLU A 121 -1.40 5.20 -17.15
C GLU A 121 -0.71 4.33 -16.10
N ARG A 122 0.43 3.76 -16.48
CA ARG A 122 1.34 3.12 -15.53
C ARG A 122 2.17 4.20 -14.88
N VAL A 123 2.06 4.29 -13.57
CA VAL A 123 2.75 5.31 -12.78
C VAL A 123 3.59 4.65 -11.69
N LEU A 124 4.73 5.27 -11.39
CA LEU A 124 5.51 4.94 -10.22
C LEU A 124 5.31 6.03 -9.17
N LEU A 125 4.92 5.62 -7.96
CA LEU A 125 4.67 6.52 -6.84
C LEU A 125 5.81 6.40 -5.83
N ILE A 126 6.42 7.53 -5.48
CA ILE A 126 7.41 7.63 -4.40
C ILE A 126 6.77 8.46 -3.29
N ALA A 127 6.36 7.84 -2.19
CA ALA A 127 5.88 8.56 -1.01
C ALA A 127 7.00 8.75 0.03
N ASN A 128 6.84 9.76 0.90
CA ASN A 128 7.50 9.74 2.20
C ASN A 128 6.93 8.58 3.04
N HIS A 129 7.71 8.11 4.02
CA HIS A 129 7.28 7.06 4.92
C HIS A 129 7.49 7.50 6.37
N ARG A 130 6.38 7.81 7.03
CA ARG A 130 6.31 8.32 8.40
C ARG A 130 5.72 7.31 9.38
N THR A 131 4.83 6.44 8.93
CA THR A 131 4.12 5.48 9.78
C THR A 131 3.96 4.13 9.09
N GLU A 132 3.74 3.08 9.87
CA GLU A 132 3.46 1.73 9.38
C GLU A 132 2.11 1.62 8.64
N VAL A 133 1.28 2.68 8.65
CA VAL A 133 -0.04 2.70 8.01
C VAL A 133 -0.12 3.59 6.77
N ASP A 134 0.97 4.24 6.36
CA ASP A 134 0.99 5.18 5.22
C ASP A 134 0.44 4.54 3.93
N TRP A 135 0.81 3.28 3.69
CA TRP A 135 0.40 2.51 2.52
C TRP A 135 -1.11 2.30 2.42
N MET A 136 -1.82 2.33 3.55
CA MET A 136 -3.27 2.14 3.60
C MET A 136 -4.01 3.35 3.04
N TYR A 137 -3.50 4.57 3.26
CA TYR A 137 -4.05 5.80 2.69
C TYR A 137 -3.84 5.92 1.18
N LEU A 138 -2.89 5.17 0.62
CA LEU A 138 -2.75 5.06 -0.84
C LEU A 138 -3.88 4.25 -1.47
N TRP A 139 -4.63 3.47 -0.69
CA TRP A 139 -5.84 2.81 -1.18
C TRP A 139 -6.98 3.81 -1.39
N ASP A 140 -7.12 4.82 -0.54
CA ASP A 140 -8.07 5.92 -0.76
C ASP A 140 -7.78 6.66 -2.06
N PHE A 141 -6.50 6.86 -2.37
CA PHE A 141 -6.05 7.46 -3.62
C PHE A 141 -6.34 6.55 -4.82
N ALA A 142 -5.91 5.28 -4.77
CA ALA A 142 -6.07 4.35 -5.86
C ALA A 142 -7.55 3.99 -6.12
N LEU A 143 -8.41 4.07 -5.10
CA LEU A 143 -9.85 3.85 -5.23
C LEU A 143 -10.50 4.96 -6.08
N ARG A 144 -10.11 6.22 -5.87
CA ARG A 144 -10.55 7.37 -6.70
C ARG A 144 -10.11 7.26 -8.16
N LYS A 145 -8.96 6.66 -8.40
CA LYS A 145 -8.46 6.34 -9.75
C LYS A 145 -9.04 5.06 -10.34
N GLY A 146 -9.84 4.30 -9.59
CA GLY A 146 -10.41 3.03 -10.05
C GLY A 146 -9.36 1.93 -10.26
N CYS A 147 -8.16 2.07 -9.67
CA CYS A 147 -7.03 1.16 -9.90
C CYS A 147 -6.49 0.50 -8.61
N HIS A 148 -7.18 0.63 -7.48
CA HIS A 148 -6.80 0.06 -6.18
C HIS A 148 -6.49 -1.45 -6.19
N GLY A 149 -7.11 -2.26 -7.07
CA GLY A 149 -6.75 -3.67 -7.25
C GLY A 149 -5.42 -3.92 -7.98
N TYR A 150 -4.90 -2.91 -8.66
CA TYR A 150 -3.67 -2.97 -9.47
C TYR A 150 -2.45 -2.36 -8.77
N ILE A 151 -2.63 -1.75 -7.60
CA ILE A 151 -1.52 -1.22 -6.81
C ILE A 151 -0.53 -2.33 -6.45
N LYS A 152 0.78 -2.03 -6.55
CA LYS A 152 1.87 -2.94 -6.19
C LYS A 152 2.84 -2.20 -5.29
N TYR A 153 3.31 -2.87 -4.24
CA TYR A 153 4.27 -2.30 -3.31
C TYR A 153 5.63 -2.99 -3.43
N ILE A 154 6.66 -2.21 -3.12
CA ILE A 154 8.01 -2.70 -2.86
C ILE A 154 8.14 -2.85 -1.34
N LEU A 155 8.31 -4.08 -0.87
CA LEU A 155 8.23 -4.46 0.54
C LEU A 155 9.51 -5.18 0.97
N LYS A 156 9.83 -5.13 2.27
CA LYS A 156 10.92 -5.92 2.82
C LYS A 156 10.57 -7.41 2.77
N SER A 157 11.51 -8.27 2.39
CA SER A 157 11.29 -9.73 2.31
C SER A 157 10.78 -10.36 3.60
N SER A 158 11.13 -9.81 4.76
CA SER A 158 10.61 -10.28 6.06
C SER A 158 9.09 -10.13 6.20
N LEU A 159 8.47 -9.14 5.52
CA LEU A 159 7.01 -8.96 5.54
C LEU A 159 6.27 -10.04 4.75
N MET A 160 6.92 -10.64 3.75
CA MET A 160 6.35 -11.76 3.00
C MET A 160 6.19 -13.02 3.85
N LYS A 161 6.88 -13.10 5.00
CA LYS A 161 6.84 -14.27 5.90
C LYS A 161 5.71 -14.20 6.94
N ILE A 162 4.99 -13.09 7.02
CA ILE A 162 3.86 -12.94 7.96
C ILE A 162 2.72 -13.83 7.46
N PRO A 163 2.18 -14.77 8.28
CA PRO A 163 1.06 -15.60 7.88
C PRO A 163 -0.15 -14.75 7.44
N VAL A 164 -0.93 -15.25 6.48
CA VAL A 164 -2.09 -14.56 5.86
C VAL A 164 -1.71 -13.31 5.05
N PHE A 165 -1.04 -12.33 5.65
CA PHE A 165 -0.57 -11.11 4.96
C PHE A 165 0.40 -11.44 3.83
N GLY A 166 1.39 -12.31 4.10
CA GLY A 166 2.35 -12.79 3.11
C GLY A 166 1.68 -13.52 1.96
N TRP A 167 0.62 -14.29 2.22
CA TRP A 167 -0.16 -14.97 1.18
C TRP A 167 -0.86 -13.95 0.28
N GLY A 168 -1.49 -12.93 0.87
CA GLY A 168 -2.09 -11.81 0.15
C GLY A 168 -1.06 -11.06 -0.70
N PHE A 169 0.10 -10.73 -0.14
CA PHE A 169 1.18 -10.05 -0.86
C PHE A 169 1.73 -10.89 -2.02
N HIS A 170 1.84 -12.20 -1.82
CA HIS A 170 2.29 -13.13 -2.85
C HIS A 170 1.28 -13.23 -4.00
N ILE A 171 -0.01 -13.35 -3.69
CA ILE A 171 -1.10 -13.37 -4.68
C ILE A 171 -1.16 -12.04 -5.44
N MET A 172 -1.04 -10.92 -4.73
CA MET A 172 -1.02 -9.58 -5.33
C MET A 172 0.29 -9.27 -6.05
N GLU A 173 1.24 -10.21 -6.13
CA GLU A 173 2.52 -10.02 -6.82
C GLU A 173 3.31 -8.79 -6.34
N PHE A 174 3.28 -8.51 -5.04
CA PHE A 174 4.13 -7.46 -4.47
C PHE A 174 5.61 -7.83 -4.61
N ILE A 175 6.45 -6.80 -4.69
CA ILE A 175 7.88 -6.94 -4.98
C ILE A 175 8.61 -6.98 -3.64
N SER A 176 9.19 -8.13 -3.29
CA SER A 176 10.02 -8.26 -2.10
C SER A 176 11.46 -7.85 -2.38
N VAL A 177 12.04 -7.07 -1.47
CA VAL A 177 13.44 -6.65 -1.51
C VAL A 177 14.14 -7.15 -0.24
N GLU A 178 15.29 -7.80 -0.42
CA GLU A 178 16.15 -8.22 0.70
C GLU A 178 17.04 -7.07 1.15
N ARG A 179 17.31 -6.97 2.46
CA ARG A 179 18.35 -6.09 3.00
C ARG A 179 19.73 -6.73 2.88
N LYS A 180 20.06 -7.32 1.73
CA LYS A 180 21.46 -7.62 1.43
C LYS A 180 22.01 -6.42 0.69
N TRP A 181 22.80 -5.63 1.41
CA TRP A 181 23.64 -4.58 0.82
C TRP A 181 24.82 -5.19 0.06
N GLU A 182 24.62 -6.30 -0.65
CA GLU A 182 25.37 -6.44 -1.90
C GLU A 182 24.79 -5.36 -2.80
N ILE A 183 25.39 -4.19 -2.65
CA ILE A 183 25.14 -2.96 -3.36
C ILE A 183 24.77 -3.38 -4.80
N PRO A 184 23.50 -3.31 -5.26
CA PRO A 184 23.34 -2.98 -6.67
C PRO A 184 24.10 -1.67 -6.72
N LYS A 185 25.26 -1.62 -7.39
CA LYS A 185 26.35 -0.65 -7.15
C LYS A 185 25.91 0.79 -6.94
N THR A 186 24.66 1.12 -7.26
CA THR A 186 24.06 2.44 -7.24
C THR A 186 22.53 2.35 -6.97
N PRO A 187 21.90 3.30 -6.23
CA PRO A 187 20.45 3.55 -6.27
C PRO A 187 19.91 3.83 -7.69
N SER A 188 20.81 4.24 -8.58
CA SER A 188 20.58 4.37 -10.02
C SER A 188 20.19 3.07 -10.70
N GLY A 189 20.59 1.88 -10.22
CA GLY A 189 20.25 0.61 -10.88
C GLY A 189 18.74 0.37 -10.97
N LEU A 190 18.00 0.71 -9.90
CA LEU A 190 16.54 0.63 -9.88
C LEU A 190 15.91 1.71 -10.77
N LEU A 191 16.37 2.96 -10.63
CA LEU A 191 15.93 4.11 -11.45
C LEU A 191 16.20 3.94 -12.95
N PHE A 192 17.32 3.31 -13.31
CA PHE A 192 17.76 3.07 -14.69
C PHE A 192 17.08 1.84 -15.29
N SER A 193 16.77 0.82 -14.48
CA SER A 193 15.91 -0.30 -14.89
C SER A 193 14.45 0.12 -15.08
N LEU A 194 14.02 1.19 -14.41
CA LEU A 194 12.69 1.81 -14.54
C LEU A 194 12.54 2.75 -15.74
N LYS A 195 13.53 2.86 -16.65
CA LYS A 195 13.51 3.64 -17.91
C LYS A 195 12.45 3.19 -18.95
N ALA A 196 11.44 2.45 -18.55
CA ALA A 196 10.20 2.34 -19.31
C ALA A 196 9.45 3.70 -19.30
N PRO A 197 8.52 3.97 -20.23
CA PRO A 197 7.72 5.20 -20.25
C PRO A 197 6.69 5.19 -19.11
N ILE A 198 7.18 5.27 -17.88
CA ILE A 198 6.40 5.28 -16.64
C ILE A 198 6.46 6.70 -16.09
N SER A 199 5.30 7.33 -15.94
CA SER A 199 5.22 8.65 -15.31
C SER A 199 5.56 8.52 -13.82
N LEU A 200 6.54 9.29 -13.36
CA LEU A 200 6.99 9.30 -11.97
C LEU A 200 6.24 10.38 -11.19
N TYR A 201 5.68 10.02 -10.04
CA TYR A 201 5.03 10.94 -9.12
C TYR A 201 5.60 10.81 -7.73
N ASP A 202 5.82 11.97 -7.12
CA ASP A 202 6.24 12.15 -5.76
C ASP A 202 5.03 12.46 -4.88
N LEU A 203 4.83 11.67 -3.85
CA LEU A 203 3.76 11.81 -2.88
C LEU A 203 4.34 12.29 -1.54
N THR A 204 3.64 13.24 -0.93
CA THR A 204 3.92 13.68 0.44
C THR A 204 2.64 13.57 1.26
N ILE A 205 2.64 12.69 2.25
CA ILE A 205 1.54 12.43 3.16
C ILE A 205 1.77 13.24 4.44
N GLY A 206 0.81 14.10 4.77
CA GLY A 206 0.75 14.91 5.97
C GLY A 206 -0.46 14.51 6.82
N TYR A 207 -0.24 14.32 8.11
CA TYR A 207 -1.28 14.00 9.09
C TYR A 207 -1.54 15.21 9.97
N LYS A 208 -2.79 15.68 10.08
CA LYS A 208 -3.10 16.76 11.02
C LYS A 208 -2.94 16.27 12.47
N HIS A 209 -2.37 17.14 13.30
CA HIS A 209 -2.08 16.94 14.74
C HIS A 209 -0.98 15.90 15.04
N ARG A 210 -1.18 14.63 14.67
CA ARG A 210 -0.21 13.56 14.95
C ARG A 210 -0.23 12.46 13.90
N CYS A 211 0.87 11.70 13.86
CA CYS A 211 0.93 10.46 13.10
C CYS A 211 0.01 9.40 13.74
N PRO A 212 -0.83 8.73 12.95
CA PRO A 212 -1.65 7.63 13.45
C PRO A 212 -0.84 6.34 13.55
N THR A 213 -1.21 5.52 14.53
CA THR A 213 -0.83 4.11 14.60
C THR A 213 -1.88 3.24 13.92
N PHE A 214 -1.57 1.95 13.71
CA PHE A 214 -2.58 0.97 13.27
C PHE A 214 -3.85 0.95 14.13
N LEU A 215 -3.72 1.00 15.46
CA LEU A 215 -4.88 0.96 16.35
C LEU A 215 -5.68 2.27 16.32
N ASP A 216 -5.01 3.42 16.15
CA ASP A 216 -5.70 4.71 15.99
C ASP A 216 -6.65 4.65 14.78
N ASN A 217 -6.18 4.08 13.67
CA ASN A 217 -6.96 3.87 12.46
C ASN A 217 -8.15 2.93 12.70
N VAL A 218 -7.95 1.81 13.42
CA VAL A 218 -9.02 0.84 13.70
C VAL A 218 -10.11 1.44 14.59
N PHE A 219 -9.73 2.18 15.64
CA PHE A 219 -10.69 2.80 16.57
C PHE A 219 -11.20 4.17 16.09
N GLY A 220 -10.63 4.72 15.02
CA GLY A 220 -10.99 6.02 14.44
C GLY A 220 -10.61 7.21 15.33
N VAL A 221 -9.58 7.05 16.15
CA VAL A 221 -9.04 8.05 17.08
C VAL A 221 -8.28 9.11 16.29
N ASP A 222 -7.30 8.67 15.52
CA ASP A 222 -6.48 9.47 14.62
C ASP A 222 -6.31 8.72 13.29
N PRO A 223 -6.04 9.44 12.19
CA PRO A 223 -6.04 10.89 12.06
C PRO A 223 -7.46 11.40 11.81
N SER A 224 -7.74 12.62 12.27
CA SER A 224 -8.97 13.33 11.91
C SER A 224 -8.97 13.75 10.44
N GLU A 225 -7.80 14.10 9.91
CA GLU A 225 -7.61 14.59 8.55
C GLU A 225 -6.21 14.20 8.02
N VAL A 226 -6.18 13.64 6.80
CA VAL A 226 -4.97 13.25 6.06
C VAL A 226 -4.88 14.03 4.78
N HIS A 227 -3.72 14.62 4.49
CA HIS A 227 -3.47 15.35 3.27
C HIS A 227 -2.43 14.58 2.45
N ILE A 228 -2.69 14.41 1.16
CA ILE A 228 -1.79 13.75 0.22
C ILE A 228 -1.49 14.76 -0.89
N HIS A 229 -0.27 15.31 -0.87
CA HIS A 229 0.22 16.18 -1.93
C HIS A 229 0.90 15.35 -3.02
N VAL A 230 0.46 15.54 -4.26
CA VAL A 230 0.94 14.85 -5.45
C VAL A 230 1.73 15.83 -6.30
N GLN A 231 2.95 15.44 -6.70
CA GLN A 231 3.77 16.18 -7.65
C GLN A 231 4.32 15.24 -8.72
N ARG A 232 4.18 15.58 -9.99
CA ARG A 232 4.82 14.88 -11.10
C ARG A 232 6.30 15.22 -11.14
N ILE A 233 7.13 14.23 -11.38
CA ILE A 233 8.56 14.41 -11.66
C ILE A 233 8.75 14.29 -13.18
N PRO A 234 9.08 15.40 -13.88
CA PRO A 234 9.43 15.36 -15.28
C PRO A 234 10.61 14.42 -15.53
N THR A 235 10.57 13.66 -16.63
CA THR A 235 11.67 12.75 -17.01
C THR A 235 12.98 13.49 -17.26
N VAL A 236 12.91 14.77 -17.65
CA VAL A 236 14.07 15.67 -17.83
C VAL A 236 14.80 15.93 -16.51
N ASP A 237 14.08 15.96 -15.39
CA ASP A 237 14.64 16.22 -14.07
C ASP A 237 15.30 14.98 -13.45
N MET A 238 15.28 13.85 -14.17
CA MET A 238 15.80 12.59 -13.67
C MET A 238 17.33 12.54 -13.82
N PRO A 239 18.07 12.31 -12.74
CA PRO A 239 19.52 12.25 -12.80
C PRO A 239 19.98 11.06 -13.64
N THR A 240 20.89 11.31 -14.58
CA THR A 240 21.41 10.31 -15.53
C THR A 240 22.67 9.59 -15.04
N SER A 241 23.39 10.17 -14.07
CA SER A 241 24.57 9.60 -13.44
C SER A 241 24.33 9.31 -11.96
N GLU A 242 25.00 8.27 -11.43
CA GLU A 242 24.88 7.84 -10.04
C GLU A 242 25.18 8.95 -9.02
N GLU A 243 26.27 9.70 -9.23
CA GLU A 243 26.66 10.78 -8.33
C GLU A 243 25.56 11.86 -8.24
N LYS A 244 24.92 12.17 -9.38
CA LYS A 244 23.78 13.09 -9.44
C LYS A 244 22.53 12.51 -8.78
N VAL A 245 22.35 11.18 -8.77
CA VAL A 245 21.20 10.52 -8.11
C VAL A 245 21.21 10.79 -6.62
N THR A 246 22.36 10.64 -5.95
CA THR A 246 22.45 10.86 -4.50
C THR A 246 22.10 12.29 -4.13
N THR A 247 22.70 13.27 -4.82
CA THR A 247 22.42 14.70 -4.60
C THR A 247 20.96 15.05 -4.90
N TRP A 248 20.41 14.53 -6.00
CA TRP A 248 19.00 14.72 -6.36
C TRP A 248 18.05 14.15 -5.31
N LEU A 249 18.32 12.94 -4.82
CA LEU A 249 17.53 12.31 -3.76
C LEU A 249 17.58 13.15 -2.47
N MET A 250 18.77 13.58 -2.05
CA MET A 250 18.92 14.44 -0.87
C MET A 250 18.15 15.75 -1.00
N ASN A 251 18.23 16.41 -2.17
CA ASN A 251 17.47 17.63 -2.44
C ASN A 251 15.95 17.39 -2.41
N LYS A 252 15.47 16.26 -2.96
CA LYS A 252 14.05 15.87 -2.88
C LYS A 252 13.60 15.63 -1.43
N PHE A 253 14.41 14.97 -0.61
CA PHE A 253 14.11 14.81 0.81
C PHE A 253 14.03 16.14 1.55
N GLN A 254 14.97 17.04 1.33
CA GLN A 254 14.95 18.37 1.93
C GLN A 254 13.72 19.18 1.52
N LEU A 255 13.31 19.09 0.24
CA LEU A 255 12.10 19.75 -0.24
C LEU A 255 10.84 19.19 0.45
N LYS A 256 10.75 17.86 0.63
CA LYS A 256 9.64 17.24 1.37
C LYS A 256 9.61 17.64 2.84
N ASP A 257 10.77 17.70 3.49
CA ASP A 257 10.86 18.14 4.88
C ASP A 257 10.39 19.58 5.05
N LYS A 258 10.75 20.46 4.10
CA LYS A 258 10.23 21.83 4.04
C LYS A 258 8.72 21.86 3.82
N LEU A 259 8.22 21.13 2.82
CA LEU A 259 6.78 21.06 2.51
C LEU A 259 5.96 20.53 3.71
N LEU A 260 6.48 19.55 4.43
CA LEU A 260 5.86 19.04 5.66
C LEU A 260 5.91 20.08 6.78
N SER A 261 7.05 20.78 6.95
CA SER A 261 7.16 21.86 7.92
C SER A 261 6.15 22.98 7.66
N ASP A 262 5.97 23.34 6.39
CA ASP A 262 4.97 24.34 5.96
C ASP A 262 3.55 23.83 6.18
N PHE A 263 3.28 22.55 5.92
CA PHE A 263 1.99 21.92 6.23
C PHE A 263 1.67 21.97 7.74
N TYR A 264 2.65 21.70 8.61
CA TYR A 264 2.43 21.74 10.06
C TYR A 264 2.29 23.16 10.61
N SER A 265 2.79 24.18 9.90
CA SER A 265 2.61 25.59 10.29
C SER A 265 1.32 26.20 9.73
N GLN A 266 0.93 25.85 8.50
CA GLN A 266 -0.22 26.42 7.79
C GLN A 266 -1.49 25.57 7.91
N GLY A 267 -1.36 24.28 8.24
CA GLY A 267 -2.46 23.33 8.34
C GLY A 267 -2.98 22.79 7.01
N HIS A 268 -2.33 23.10 5.89
CA HIS A 268 -2.69 22.59 4.57
C HIS A 268 -1.51 22.55 3.60
N PHE A 269 -1.60 21.70 2.58
CA PHE A 269 -0.73 21.78 1.41
C PHE A 269 -1.27 22.81 0.40
N PRO A 270 -0.45 23.28 -0.55
CA PRO A 270 -0.90 24.10 -1.68
C PRO A 270 -1.87 23.34 -2.59
N ARG A 271 -2.82 24.07 -3.23
CA ARG A 271 -3.78 23.54 -4.23
C ARG A 271 -4.60 22.33 -3.75
N GLN A 272 -5.49 22.52 -2.80
CA GLN A 272 -6.38 21.46 -2.29
C GLN A 272 -7.52 21.11 -3.24
N GLY A 273 -8.08 19.90 -3.09
CA GLY A 273 -9.35 19.51 -3.69
C GLY A 273 -9.21 18.94 -5.11
N THR A 274 -8.07 18.32 -5.43
CA THR A 274 -7.83 17.77 -6.77
C THR A 274 -8.61 16.49 -7.07
N GLU A 275 -9.10 15.79 -6.05
CA GLU A 275 -9.88 14.55 -6.22
C GLU A 275 -11.23 14.63 -5.50
N ALA A 276 -12.23 13.99 -6.09
CA ALA A 276 -13.58 13.94 -5.55
C ALA A 276 -13.70 13.07 -4.28
N GLU A 277 -14.78 13.25 -3.52
CA GLU A 277 -15.12 12.40 -2.39
C GLU A 277 -15.53 10.99 -2.82
N LEU A 278 -15.31 10.00 -1.95
CA LEU A 278 -15.79 8.64 -2.19
C LEU A 278 -17.32 8.58 -2.19
N SER A 279 -17.89 7.93 -3.21
CA SER A 279 -19.33 7.64 -3.26
C SER A 279 -19.71 6.63 -2.18
N THR A 280 -20.54 7.05 -1.23
CA THR A 280 -21.04 6.19 -0.15
C THR A 280 -21.80 4.99 -0.68
N ALA A 281 -22.60 5.16 -1.74
CA ALA A 281 -23.37 4.08 -2.35
C ALA A 281 -22.46 2.99 -2.94
N LYS A 282 -21.41 3.37 -3.69
CA LYS A 282 -20.45 2.40 -4.25
C LYS A 282 -19.71 1.64 -3.14
N CYS A 283 -19.27 2.34 -2.10
CA CYS A 283 -18.61 1.70 -0.96
C CYS A 283 -19.55 0.73 -0.24
N LEU A 284 -20.82 1.10 -0.05
CA LEU A 284 -21.81 0.25 0.63
C LEU A 284 -22.14 -1.00 -0.19
N VAL A 285 -22.37 -0.87 -1.51
CA VAL A 285 -22.60 -2.02 -2.41
C VAL A 285 -21.42 -2.99 -2.36
N ASN A 286 -20.19 -2.46 -2.45
CA ASN A 286 -18.99 -3.29 -2.33
C ASN A 286 -18.87 -3.96 -0.96
N PHE A 287 -19.12 -3.23 0.12
CA PHE A 287 -19.14 -3.77 1.48
C PHE A 287 -20.13 -4.92 1.59
N MET A 288 -21.38 -4.72 1.18
CA MET A 288 -22.42 -5.76 1.23
C MET A 288 -22.05 -6.99 0.39
N ALA A 289 -21.46 -6.79 -0.79
CA ALA A 289 -21.02 -7.89 -1.64
C ALA A 289 -19.92 -8.73 -0.96
N VAL A 290 -18.90 -8.10 -0.37
CA VAL A 290 -17.81 -8.80 0.33
C VAL A 290 -18.35 -9.52 1.58
N ILE A 291 -19.25 -8.90 2.34
CA ILE A 291 -19.87 -9.52 3.51
C ILE A 291 -20.74 -10.71 3.10
N ALA A 292 -21.61 -10.57 2.09
CA ALA A 292 -22.45 -11.66 1.61
C ALA A 292 -21.63 -12.85 1.11
N LEU A 293 -20.57 -12.59 0.34
CA LEU A 293 -19.64 -13.62 -0.10
C LEU A 293 -18.96 -14.32 1.09
N THR A 294 -18.56 -13.55 2.10
CA THR A 294 -17.89 -14.07 3.30
C THR A 294 -18.83 -14.96 4.12
N ILE A 295 -20.06 -14.51 4.36
CA ILE A 295 -21.07 -15.30 5.08
C ILE A 295 -21.36 -16.60 4.32
N THR A 296 -21.56 -16.51 3.01
CA THR A 296 -21.89 -17.66 2.15
C THR A 296 -20.78 -18.72 2.18
N THR A 297 -19.54 -18.31 1.94
CA THR A 297 -18.38 -19.24 1.93
C THR A 297 -18.07 -19.79 3.32
N THR A 298 -18.24 -18.99 4.37
CA THR A 298 -18.10 -19.46 5.76
C THR A 298 -19.16 -20.51 6.08
N TYR A 299 -20.42 -20.28 5.69
CA TYR A 299 -21.49 -21.25 5.85
C TYR A 299 -21.15 -22.58 5.16
N PHE A 300 -20.72 -22.54 3.89
CA PHE A 300 -20.31 -23.74 3.17
C PHE A 300 -19.13 -24.47 3.83
N THR A 301 -18.17 -23.71 4.39
CA THR A 301 -17.01 -24.27 5.09
C THR A 301 -17.42 -25.11 6.31
N PHE A 302 -18.32 -24.57 7.13
CA PHE A 302 -18.65 -25.19 8.41
C PHE A 302 -19.78 -26.20 8.33
N PHE A 303 -20.81 -25.92 7.54
CA PHE A 303 -22.09 -26.63 7.59
C PHE A 303 -22.42 -27.49 6.37
N SER A 304 -21.74 -27.31 5.24
CA SER A 304 -22.11 -28.05 4.01
C SER A 304 -21.44 -29.40 3.88
N SER A 305 -20.13 -29.44 3.67
CA SER A 305 -19.42 -30.69 3.35
C SER A 305 -17.98 -30.69 3.85
N ILE A 306 -17.47 -31.89 4.17
CA ILE A 306 -16.08 -32.11 4.56
C ILE A 306 -15.10 -31.61 3.46
N TRP A 307 -15.51 -31.65 2.20
CA TRP A 307 -14.69 -31.21 1.06
C TRP A 307 -14.33 -29.73 1.12
N PHE A 308 -15.20 -28.87 1.66
CA PHE A 308 -14.86 -27.45 1.85
C PHE A 308 -13.76 -27.28 2.92
N LYS A 309 -13.80 -28.07 3.99
CA LYS A 309 -12.77 -28.06 5.03
C LYS A 309 -11.43 -28.56 4.48
N VAL A 310 -11.46 -29.65 3.70
CA VAL A 310 -10.29 -30.16 2.98
C VAL A 310 -9.74 -29.12 2.01
N TYR A 311 -10.59 -28.44 1.24
CA TYR A 311 -10.20 -27.37 0.33
C TYR A 311 -9.48 -26.23 1.06
N VAL A 312 -10.03 -25.75 2.19
CA VAL A 312 -9.40 -24.69 3.00
C VAL A 312 -8.03 -25.15 3.51
N PHE A 313 -7.94 -26.37 4.05
CA PHE A 313 -6.68 -26.92 4.56
C PHE A 313 -5.59 -27.04 3.48
N LEU A 314 -5.95 -27.58 2.31
CA LEU A 314 -5.03 -27.71 1.17
C LEU A 314 -4.62 -26.33 0.64
N SER A 315 -5.56 -25.38 0.56
CA SER A 315 -5.28 -24.01 0.12
C SER A 315 -4.31 -23.30 1.07
N CYS A 316 -4.53 -23.39 2.38
CA CYS A 316 -3.63 -22.83 3.39
C CYS A 316 -2.23 -23.46 3.32
N THR A 317 -2.16 -24.78 3.24
CA THR A 317 -0.89 -25.53 3.14
C THR A 317 -0.11 -25.12 1.89
N TYR A 318 -0.78 -25.07 0.75
CA TYR A 318 -0.18 -24.63 -0.50
C TYR A 318 0.26 -23.16 -0.45
N LEU A 319 -0.58 -22.24 0.02
CA LEU A 319 -0.23 -20.83 0.10
C LEU A 319 0.94 -20.58 1.05
N GLY A 320 1.00 -21.31 2.17
CA GLY A 320 2.14 -21.32 3.07
C GLY A 320 3.43 -21.74 2.36
N PHE A 321 3.41 -22.89 1.69
CA PHE A 321 4.53 -23.40 0.90
C PHE A 321 4.95 -22.42 -0.22
N ALA A 322 3.99 -22.01 -1.06
CA ALA A 322 4.24 -21.15 -2.21
C ALA A 322 4.79 -19.79 -1.81
N THR A 323 4.31 -19.22 -0.70
CA THR A 323 4.83 -17.94 -0.19
C THR A 323 6.23 -18.10 0.39
N TYR A 324 6.49 -19.17 1.15
CA TYR A 324 7.79 -19.42 1.77
C TYR A 324 8.89 -19.65 0.72
N PHE A 325 8.61 -20.47 -0.30
CA PHE A 325 9.55 -20.79 -1.37
C PHE A 325 9.44 -19.87 -2.60
N ASN A 326 8.58 -18.84 -2.55
CA ASN A 326 8.30 -17.90 -3.64
C ASN A 326 7.96 -18.60 -4.98
N VAL A 327 7.15 -19.66 -4.91
CA VAL A 327 6.75 -20.48 -6.06
C VAL A 327 5.47 -19.92 -6.68
N ARG A 328 5.49 -19.71 -8.00
CA ARG A 328 4.32 -19.26 -8.77
C ARG A 328 4.04 -20.21 -9.93
N PRO A 329 2.77 -20.64 -10.12
CA PRO A 329 2.39 -21.42 -11.29
C PRO A 329 2.70 -20.67 -12.59
N LYS A 330 3.23 -21.40 -13.57
CA LYS A 330 3.41 -20.93 -14.95
C LYS A 330 2.30 -21.53 -15.83
N PRO A 331 1.85 -20.82 -16.88
CA PRO A 331 0.83 -21.34 -17.79
C PRO A 331 1.28 -22.63 -18.46
N VAL A 332 0.42 -23.65 -18.44
CA VAL A 332 0.68 -24.95 -19.06
C VAL A 332 0.76 -24.82 -20.58
N LEU A 333 -0.15 -24.03 -21.19
CA LEU A 333 -0.14 -23.78 -22.64
C LEU A 333 1.15 -23.11 -23.14
N GLY A 334 1.76 -22.24 -22.34
CA GLY A 334 3.04 -21.61 -22.69
C GLY A 334 4.20 -22.61 -22.66
N LEU A 335 4.15 -23.55 -21.71
CA LEU A 335 5.16 -24.60 -21.57
C LEU A 335 5.05 -25.63 -22.70
N VAL A 336 3.82 -26.03 -23.06
CA VAL A 336 3.56 -26.92 -24.19
C VAL A 336 3.98 -26.27 -25.51
N LYS A 337 3.61 -25.01 -25.76
CA LYS A 337 4.06 -24.28 -26.96
C LYS A 337 5.58 -24.18 -27.04
N ALA A 338 6.25 -23.87 -25.93
CA ALA A 338 7.71 -23.79 -25.87
C ALA A 338 8.39 -25.15 -26.12
N MET A 339 7.79 -26.26 -25.65
CA MET A 339 8.29 -27.60 -25.94
C MET A 339 8.14 -27.96 -27.42
N PHE A 340 7.01 -27.63 -28.05
CA PHE A 340 6.79 -27.88 -29.48
C PHE A 340 7.67 -27.01 -30.38
N SER A 341 7.85 -25.73 -30.08
CA SER A 341 8.73 -24.86 -30.87
C SER A 341 10.21 -25.22 -30.75
N ARG A 342 10.64 -25.74 -29.59
CA ARG A 342 12.01 -26.25 -29.40
C ARG A 342 12.27 -27.57 -30.14
N LYS A 343 11.21 -28.37 -30.36
CA LYS A 343 11.26 -29.59 -31.19
C LYS A 343 11.30 -29.29 -32.69
N LEU A 344 10.70 -28.17 -33.11
CA LEU A 344 10.73 -27.66 -34.49
C LEU A 344 12.03 -26.93 -34.86
N SER A 345 12.80 -26.43 -33.89
CA SER A 345 14.10 -25.79 -34.15
C SER A 345 15.29 -26.77 -34.12
N GLN A 346 15.03 -28.06 -33.89
CA GLN A 346 16.02 -29.14 -33.89
C GLN A 346 15.90 -30.04 -35.13
N HIS A 347 14.95 -29.74 -36.01
CA HIS A 347 14.85 -30.22 -37.38
C HIS A 347 15.05 -29.03 -38.31
#